data_AF-A0A536H2F5-F1
#
_entry.id   AF-A0A536H2F5-F1
#
_cell.length_a   1.000
_cell.length_b   1.000
_cell.length_c   1.000
_cell.angle_alpha   90.00
_cell.angle_beta   90.00
_cell.angle_gamma   90.00
#
_symmetry.space_group_name_H-M   'P 1'
#
loop_
_entity.id
_entity.type
_entity.pdbx_description
1 polymer ?
#
loop_
_entity_poly.entity_id
_entity_poly.type
_entity_poly.pdbx_seq_one_letter_code
_entity_poly.pdbx_strand_id
1 'polypeptide(L)'
;MASVQYFSPAEVAALPTVQKPHTSIVYGRLDQFPLEADVVLCIIDTRQAMLVAEAIGTMNWLQGGQSAFGRPTCAVIPRTLQTGQVSMSFGCVGARTYTGLTPSELVLTIPGGEFASLLARLQTIVTANAALAPFHQQQKAKFQV
;
A
#
# COMPACT_ATOMS: atom_id res chain seq x y z
N MET A 1 -2.20 -13.21 21.08
CA MET A 1 -2.32 -11.78 20.67
C MET A 1 -3.23 -11.00 21.63
N ALA A 2 -4.45 -11.48 21.95
CA ALA A 2 -5.30 -10.83 22.94
C ALA A 2 -4.74 -10.86 24.38
N SER A 3 -4.07 -11.95 24.78
CA SER A 3 -3.40 -12.07 26.09
C SER A 3 -2.30 -11.04 26.34
N VAL A 4 -1.69 -10.53 25.26
CA VAL A 4 -0.65 -9.47 25.31
C VAL A 4 -1.21 -8.10 24.91
N GLN A 5 -2.54 -7.94 24.93
CA GLN A 5 -3.25 -6.70 24.62
C GLN A 5 -2.96 -6.14 23.21
N TYR A 6 -2.47 -6.99 22.30
CA TYR A 6 -2.15 -6.57 20.93
C TYR A 6 -3.38 -6.54 20.02
N PHE A 7 -4.47 -7.21 20.37
CA PHE A 7 -5.77 -7.15 19.70
C PHE A 7 -6.88 -7.35 20.72
N SER A 8 -7.99 -6.62 20.59
CA SER A 8 -9.22 -6.98 21.30
C SER A 8 -9.95 -8.11 20.54
N PRO A 9 -10.75 -8.97 21.21
CA PRO A 9 -11.57 -9.95 20.52
C PRO A 9 -12.51 -9.34 19.47
N ALA A 10 -13.08 -8.17 19.77
CA ALA A 10 -13.95 -7.43 18.85
C ALA A 10 -13.20 -6.97 17.59
N GLU A 11 -11.94 -6.52 17.75
CA GLU A 11 -11.10 -6.12 16.62
C GLU A 11 -10.77 -7.33 15.73
N VAL A 12 -10.48 -8.49 16.31
CA VAL A 12 -10.22 -9.73 15.54
C VAL A 12 -11.45 -10.14 14.73
N ALA A 13 -12.64 -10.07 15.33
CA ALA A 13 -13.89 -10.40 14.64
C ALA A 13 -14.22 -9.44 13.48
N ALA A 14 -13.72 -8.20 13.54
CA ALA A 14 -13.93 -7.18 12.52
C ALA A 14 -12.87 -7.19 11.41
N LEU A 15 -11.89 -8.10 11.44
CA LEU A 15 -10.86 -8.16 10.41
C LEU A 15 -11.46 -8.48 9.03
N PRO A 16 -10.99 -7.80 7.96
CA PRO A 16 -11.48 -8.09 6.62
C PRO A 16 -11.08 -9.50 6.20
N THR A 17 -12.00 -10.18 5.52
CA THR A 17 -11.85 -11.52 4.97
C THR A 17 -12.15 -11.53 3.47
N VAL A 18 -11.70 -12.56 2.76
CA VAL A 18 -12.05 -12.75 1.35
C VAL A 18 -13.51 -13.19 1.26
N GLN A 19 -14.40 -12.32 0.75
CA GLN A 19 -15.85 -12.59 0.75
C GLN A 19 -16.31 -13.45 -0.45
N LYS A 20 -15.59 -13.43 -1.58
CA LYS A 20 -15.97 -14.24 -2.75
C LYS A 20 -15.81 -15.73 -2.42
N PRO A 21 -16.68 -16.63 -2.91
CA PRO A 21 -16.49 -18.08 -2.76
C PRO A 21 -15.14 -18.53 -3.32
N HIS A 22 -14.41 -19.35 -2.58
CA HIS A 22 -13.11 -19.87 -2.98
C HIS A 22 -12.82 -21.21 -2.29
N THR A 23 -12.04 -22.07 -2.94
CA THR A 23 -11.51 -23.32 -2.37
C THR A 23 -10.02 -23.25 -2.08
N SER A 24 -9.32 -22.33 -2.74
CA SER A 24 -7.88 -22.09 -2.59
C SER A 24 -7.53 -20.64 -2.91
N ILE A 25 -6.38 -20.18 -2.40
CA ILE A 25 -5.79 -18.89 -2.73
C ILE A 25 -4.44 -19.16 -3.39
N VAL A 26 -4.20 -18.57 -4.56
CA VAL A 26 -2.97 -18.75 -5.32
C VAL A 26 -2.10 -17.51 -5.19
N TYR A 27 -0.82 -17.72 -4.88
CA TYR A 27 0.20 -16.68 -4.83
C TYR A 27 1.30 -16.99 -5.84
N GLY A 28 1.83 -15.97 -6.48
CA GLY A 28 2.92 -16.12 -7.43
C GLY A 28 3.43 -14.76 -7.89
N ARG A 29 4.57 -14.76 -8.58
CA ARG A 29 5.10 -13.54 -9.18
C ARG A 29 4.18 -13.09 -10.31
N LEU A 30 3.92 -11.78 -10.39
CA LEU A 30 2.98 -11.23 -11.36
C LEU A 30 3.36 -11.55 -12.81
N ASP A 31 4.65 -11.60 -13.14
CA ASP A 31 5.16 -11.91 -14.48
C ASP A 31 5.08 -13.39 -14.86
N GLN A 32 4.79 -14.27 -13.90
CA GLN A 32 4.66 -15.72 -14.09
C GLN A 32 3.31 -16.23 -13.56
N PHE A 33 2.37 -15.32 -13.26
CA PHE A 33 1.12 -15.69 -12.63
C PHE A 33 0.23 -16.37 -13.66
N PRO A 34 -0.29 -17.59 -13.39
CA PRO A 34 -0.99 -18.39 -14.39
C PRO A 34 -2.42 -17.88 -14.70
N LEU A 35 -2.88 -16.85 -13.99
CA LEU A 35 -4.24 -16.32 -14.02
C LEU A 35 -4.18 -14.78 -14.01
N GLU A 36 -5.32 -14.14 -14.27
CA GLU A 36 -5.48 -12.72 -13.93
C GLU A 36 -5.45 -12.55 -12.41
N ALA A 37 -4.61 -11.64 -11.92
CA ALA A 37 -4.47 -11.40 -10.49
C ALA A 37 -5.65 -10.57 -9.96
N ASP A 38 -6.31 -11.02 -8.89
CA ASP A 38 -7.34 -10.20 -8.22
C ASP A 38 -6.73 -9.00 -7.49
N VAL A 39 -5.52 -9.17 -6.96
CA VAL A 39 -4.77 -8.17 -6.19
C VAL A 39 -3.29 -8.33 -6.51
N VAL A 40 -2.61 -7.21 -6.71
CA VAL A 40 -1.15 -7.14 -6.76
C VAL A 40 -0.64 -6.70 -5.40
N LEU A 41 0.32 -7.44 -4.84
CA LEU A 41 1.00 -7.10 -3.59
C LEU A 41 2.42 -6.60 -3.89
N CYS A 42 2.77 -5.46 -3.31
CA CYS A 42 4.09 -4.86 -3.43
C CYS A 42 4.69 -4.57 -2.05
N ILE A 43 6.00 -4.74 -1.93
CA ILE A 43 6.79 -4.12 -0.87
C ILE A 43 7.42 -2.87 -1.48
N ILE A 44 7.22 -1.72 -0.83
CA ILE A 44 7.68 -0.42 -1.32
C ILE A 44 8.28 0.39 -0.18
N ASP A 45 9.18 1.32 -0.49
CA ASP A 45 9.68 2.28 0.48
C ASP A 45 8.72 3.48 0.69
N THR A 46 9.01 4.33 1.67
CA THR A 46 8.21 5.53 1.98
C THR A 46 8.15 6.55 0.84
N ARG A 47 9.21 6.68 0.04
CA ARG A 47 9.23 7.59 -1.11
C ARG A 47 8.35 7.06 -2.24
N GLN A 48 8.41 5.77 -2.51
CA GLN A 48 7.53 5.10 -3.46
C GLN A 48 6.07 5.18 -3.01
N ALA A 49 5.80 5.02 -1.71
CA ALA A 49 4.45 5.17 -1.17
C ALA A 49 3.89 6.58 -1.36
N MET A 50 4.71 7.63 -1.15
CA MET A 50 4.34 9.01 -1.46
C MET A 50 3.95 9.19 -2.94
N LEU A 51 4.74 8.65 -3.86
CA LEU A 51 4.43 8.74 -5.31
C LEU A 51 3.13 8.00 -5.66
N VAL A 52 2.90 6.83 -5.06
CA VAL A 52 1.63 6.10 -5.22
C VAL A 52 0.47 6.90 -4.64
N ALA A 53 0.63 7.54 -3.49
CA ALA A 53 -0.39 8.37 -2.84
C ALA A 53 -0.84 9.54 -3.73
N GLU A 54 0.11 10.19 -4.40
CA GLU A 54 -0.18 11.23 -5.39
C GLU A 54 -0.91 10.66 -6.61
N ALA A 55 -0.49 9.49 -7.10
CA ALA A 55 -1.03 8.86 -8.30
C ALA A 55 -2.45 8.28 -8.14
N ILE A 56 -2.84 7.88 -6.93
CA ILE A 56 -4.21 7.40 -6.66
C ILE A 56 -5.25 8.54 -6.58
N GLY A 57 -4.82 9.81 -6.57
CA GLY A 57 -5.75 10.94 -6.64
C GLY A 57 -6.49 11.26 -5.34
N THR A 58 -6.15 10.63 -4.21
CA THR A 58 -6.64 11.02 -2.87
C THR A 58 -6.10 12.37 -2.39
N MET A 59 -5.38 13.09 -3.26
CA MET A 59 -4.93 14.47 -3.08
C MET A 59 -6.04 15.50 -3.29
N ASN A 60 -7.28 15.07 -3.62
CA ASN A 60 -8.45 15.91 -3.41
C ASN A 60 -8.75 15.97 -1.90
N TRP A 61 -8.38 17.08 -1.26
CA TRP A 61 -8.60 17.34 0.18
C TRP A 61 -10.07 17.21 0.64
N LEU A 62 -11.01 17.10 -0.30
CA LEU A 62 -12.43 16.85 -0.03
C LEU A 62 -12.79 15.37 0.14
N GLN A 63 -11.90 14.42 -0.22
CA GLN A 63 -12.22 12.98 -0.30
C GLN A 63 -11.51 12.09 0.73
N GLY A 64 -10.78 12.69 1.69
CA GLY A 64 -10.07 11.95 2.73
C GLY A 64 -8.75 11.36 2.22
N GLY A 65 -7.68 11.60 2.98
CA GLY A 65 -6.34 11.14 2.63
C GLY A 65 -6.18 9.62 2.68
N GLN A 66 -5.06 9.14 2.15
CA GLN A 66 -4.73 7.73 2.13
C GLN A 66 -4.45 7.22 3.56
N SER A 67 -5.24 6.24 4.03
CA SER A 67 -5.05 5.63 5.35
C SER A 67 -4.16 4.40 5.24
N ALA A 68 -2.90 4.51 5.71
CA ALA A 68 -2.08 3.35 5.99
C ALA A 68 -2.34 2.86 7.43
N PHE A 69 -2.43 1.54 7.64
CA PHE A 69 -2.72 0.97 8.95
C PHE A 69 -1.55 0.16 9.53
N GLY A 70 -1.39 0.25 10.86
CA GLY A 70 -0.27 -0.37 11.57
C GLY A 70 -0.42 -1.88 11.78
N ARG A 71 -1.64 -2.40 11.86
CA ARG A 71 -1.91 -3.84 12.06
C ARG A 71 -3.34 -4.24 11.71
N PRO A 72 -3.58 -5.52 11.41
CA PRO A 72 -2.58 -6.51 11.01
C PRO A 72 -2.25 -6.38 9.52
N THR A 73 -0.99 -6.51 9.13
CA THR A 73 -0.59 -6.38 7.71
C THR A 73 -1.22 -7.44 6.82
N CYS A 74 -1.45 -8.65 7.34
CA CYS A 74 -2.14 -9.72 6.61
C CYS A 74 -3.58 -9.35 6.19
N ALA A 75 -4.20 -8.33 6.78
CA ALA A 75 -5.52 -7.83 6.37
C ALA A 75 -5.50 -6.96 5.10
N VAL A 76 -4.32 -6.58 4.59
CA VAL A 76 -4.20 -5.66 3.44
C VAL A 76 -4.81 -6.23 2.15
N ILE A 77 -4.63 -7.54 1.90
CA ILE A 77 -5.19 -8.23 0.74
C ILE A 77 -6.74 -8.25 0.79
N PRO A 78 -7.38 -8.81 1.84
CA PRO A 78 -8.84 -8.83 1.90
C PRO A 78 -9.43 -7.43 2.00
N ARG A 79 -8.72 -6.45 2.60
CA ARG A 79 -9.15 -5.05 2.58
C ARG A 79 -9.26 -4.51 1.16
N THR A 80 -8.21 -4.67 0.34
CA THR A 80 -8.22 -4.24 -1.07
C THR A 80 -9.31 -4.94 -1.88
N LEU A 81 -9.50 -6.25 -1.67
CA LEU A 81 -10.58 -7.00 -2.33
C LEU A 81 -11.97 -6.46 -1.97
N GLN A 82 -12.20 -6.12 -0.70
CA GLN A 82 -13.50 -5.63 -0.22
C GLN A 82 -13.79 -4.19 -0.66
N THR A 83 -12.79 -3.31 -0.62
CA THR A 83 -12.99 -1.90 -0.94
C THR A 83 -12.88 -1.60 -2.43
N GLY A 84 -12.20 -2.46 -3.19
CA GLY A 84 -11.79 -2.14 -4.56
C GLY A 84 -10.80 -0.99 -4.64
N GLN A 85 -10.12 -0.67 -3.52
CA GLN A 85 -9.18 0.44 -3.41
C GLN A 85 -7.79 -0.03 -3.03
N VAL A 86 -6.78 0.75 -3.42
CA VAL A 86 -5.39 0.59 -2.96
C VAL A 86 -5.35 0.66 -1.43
N SER A 87 -4.64 -0.27 -0.80
CA SER A 87 -4.47 -0.31 0.67
C SER A 87 -2.99 -0.38 1.03
N MET A 88 -2.63 0.26 2.14
CA MET A 88 -1.25 0.29 2.65
C MET A 88 -1.19 -0.16 4.10
N SER A 89 -0.14 -0.91 4.44
CA SER A 89 0.19 -1.26 5.82
C SER A 89 1.63 -0.88 6.14
N PHE A 90 1.83 -0.31 7.33
CA PHE A 90 3.16 -0.02 7.86
C PHE A 90 3.98 -1.27 8.22
N GLY A 91 3.45 -2.48 8.06
CA GLY A 91 4.12 -3.69 8.55
C GLY A 91 3.98 -3.82 10.07
N CYS A 92 3.05 -4.65 10.53
CA CYS A 92 2.94 -5.00 11.94
C CYS A 92 4.19 -5.79 12.39
N VAL A 93 4.38 -5.94 13.70
CA VAL A 93 5.55 -6.66 14.26
C VAL A 93 5.70 -8.05 13.65
N GLY A 94 4.61 -8.78 13.42
CA GLY A 94 4.65 -10.08 12.78
C GLY A 94 5.15 -10.02 11.34
N ALA A 95 4.60 -9.11 10.51
CA ALA A 95 5.02 -8.97 9.12
C ALA A 95 6.50 -8.59 9.01
N ARG A 96 6.95 -7.62 9.81
CA ARG A 96 8.35 -7.19 9.84
C ARG A 96 9.29 -8.33 10.23
N THR A 97 8.91 -9.15 11.21
CA THR A 97 9.68 -10.33 11.62
C THR A 97 9.74 -11.40 10.52
N TYR A 98 8.61 -11.72 9.88
CA TYR A 98 8.56 -12.83 8.91
C TYR A 98 9.13 -12.49 7.54
N THR A 99 9.05 -11.23 7.11
CA THR A 99 9.47 -10.83 5.76
C THR A 99 10.71 -9.96 5.75
N GLY A 100 11.24 -9.57 6.92
CA GLY A 100 12.46 -8.77 7.02
C GLY A 100 12.32 -7.33 6.51
N LEU A 101 11.12 -6.74 6.55
CA LEU A 101 10.91 -5.36 6.09
C LEU A 101 11.86 -4.40 6.80
N THR A 102 12.57 -3.60 6.02
CA THR A 102 13.39 -2.50 6.52
C THR A 102 12.53 -1.42 7.18
N PRO A 103 13.11 -0.53 7.99
CA PRO A 103 12.35 0.56 8.64
C PRO A 103 11.59 1.46 7.67
N SER A 104 12.09 1.63 6.44
CA SER A 104 11.48 2.45 5.39
C SER A 104 10.46 1.69 4.53
N GLU A 105 10.37 0.37 4.64
CA GLU A 105 9.48 -0.43 3.81
C GLU A 105 8.08 -0.61 4.41
N LEU A 106 7.13 -0.74 3.49
CA LEU A 106 5.69 -0.79 3.67
C LEU A 106 5.13 -1.90 2.76
N VAL A 107 3.94 -2.41 3.09
CA VAL A 107 3.21 -3.33 2.22
C VAL A 107 2.05 -2.59 1.57
N LEU A 108 1.98 -2.68 0.24
CA LEU A 108 0.93 -2.10 -0.59
C LEU A 108 0.15 -3.22 -1.28
N THR A 109 -1.16 -3.09 -1.39
CA THR A 109 -1.98 -3.89 -2.29
C THR A 109 -2.80 -3.02 -3.23
N ILE A 110 -2.88 -3.45 -4.48
CA ILE A 110 -3.55 -2.77 -5.58
C ILE A 110 -4.60 -3.73 -6.15
N PRO A 111 -5.87 -3.31 -6.37
CA PRO A 111 -6.83 -4.14 -7.09
C PRO A 111 -6.29 -4.48 -8.48
N GLY A 112 -6.40 -5.74 -8.92
CA GLY A 112 -5.86 -6.18 -10.21
C GLY A 112 -6.34 -5.34 -11.39
N GLY A 113 -7.65 -5.07 -11.44
CA GLY A 113 -8.26 -4.22 -12.47
C GLY A 113 -7.81 -2.76 -12.45
N GLU A 114 -7.22 -2.27 -11.36
CA GLU A 114 -6.71 -0.89 -11.22
C GLU A 114 -5.18 -0.81 -11.41
N PHE A 115 -4.50 -1.94 -11.57
CA PHE A 115 -3.04 -1.96 -11.62
C PHE A 115 -2.48 -1.19 -12.83
N ALA A 116 -3.02 -1.44 -14.02
CA ALA A 116 -2.54 -0.82 -15.26
C ALA A 116 -2.82 0.69 -15.30
N SER A 117 -4.02 1.13 -14.87
CA SER A 117 -4.40 2.54 -14.80
C SER A 117 -3.56 3.29 -13.78
N LEU A 118 -3.31 2.70 -12.60
CA LEU A 118 -2.44 3.28 -11.58
C LEU A 118 -1.00 3.44 -12.09
N LEU A 119 -0.46 2.46 -12.80
CA LEU A 119 0.89 2.54 -13.36
C LEU A 119 1.03 3.71 -14.34
N ALA A 120 0.03 3.90 -15.21
CA ALA A 120 0.00 5.03 -16.14
C ALA A 120 -0.01 6.39 -15.41
N ARG A 121 -0.83 6.53 -14.36
CA ARG A 121 -0.85 7.75 -13.54
C ARG A 121 0.45 7.94 -12.76
N LEU A 122 1.02 6.87 -12.23
CA LEU A 122 2.29 6.89 -11.50
C LEU A 122 3.42 7.42 -12.38
N GLN A 123 3.49 7.02 -13.66
CA GLN A 123 4.51 7.52 -14.59
C GLN A 123 4.46 9.05 -14.73
N THR A 124 3.25 9.63 -14.81
CA THR A 124 3.06 11.09 -14.82
C THR A 124 3.56 11.74 -13.54
N ILE A 125 3.19 11.18 -12.39
CA ILE A 125 3.58 11.70 -11.07
C ILE A 125 5.09 11.63 -10.84
N VAL A 126 5.74 10.52 -11.21
CA VAL A 126 7.20 10.38 -11.12
C VAL A 126 7.90 11.44 -11.95
N THR A 127 7.42 11.67 -13.18
CA THR A 127 7.97 12.69 -14.07
C THR A 127 7.80 14.10 -13.48
N ALA A 128 6.61 14.41 -12.94
CA ALA A 128 6.33 15.68 -12.29
C ALA A 128 7.23 15.93 -11.06
N ASN A 129 7.38 14.91 -10.20
CA ASN A 129 8.26 14.97 -9.03
C ASN A 129 9.72 15.22 -9.42
N ALA A 130 10.21 14.52 -10.46
CA ALA A 130 11.56 14.71 -10.95
C ALA A 130 11.79 16.14 -11.49
N ALA A 131 10.81 16.71 -12.20
CA ALA A 131 10.89 18.08 -12.71
C ALA A 131 10.81 19.14 -11.59
N LEU A 132 10.08 18.86 -10.51
CA LEU A 132 9.90 19.79 -9.38
C LEU A 132 11.04 19.75 -8.37
N ALA A 133 11.73 18.62 -8.21
CA ALA A 133 12.80 18.43 -7.23
C ALA A 133 13.92 19.51 -7.28
N PRO A 134 14.43 19.93 -8.46
CA PRO A 134 15.46 20.98 -8.55
C PRO A 134 15.00 22.32 -7.97
N PHE A 135 13.73 22.68 -8.16
CA PHE A 135 13.17 23.90 -7.58
C PHE A 135 13.26 23.86 -6.05
N HIS A 136 12.85 22.75 -5.41
CA HIS A 136 12.94 22.61 -3.96
C HIS A 136 14.39 22.56 -3.45
N GLN A 137 15.32 21.97 -4.21
CA GLN A 137 16.75 22.00 -3.88
C GLN A 137 17.28 23.44 -3.89
N GLN A 138 16.92 24.24 -4.89
CA GLN A 138 17.29 25.66 -4.96
C GLN A 138 16.68 26.47 -3.81
N GLN A 139 15.41 26.21 -3.44
CA GLN A 139 14.81 26.87 -2.29
C GLN A 139 15.53 26.50 -0.99
N LYS A 140 15.84 25.21 -0.78
CA LYS A 140 16.58 24.75 0.41
C LYS A 140 17.94 25.45 0.54
N ALA A 141 18.68 25.61 -0.56
CA ALA A 141 20.00 26.24 -0.56
C ALA A 141 19.97 27.70 -0.06
N LYS A 142 18.86 28.43 -0.24
CA LYS A 142 18.71 29.80 0.27
C LYS A 142 18.64 29.89 1.79
N PHE A 143 18.33 28.78 2.47
CA PHE A 143 18.16 28.72 3.92
C PHE A 143 19.31 27.99 4.63
N GLN A 144 20.35 27.56 3.91
CA GLN A 144 21.56 27.02 4.50
C GLN A 144 22.51 28.18 4.84
N VAL A 145 22.49 28.61 6.11
CA VAL A 145 23.55 29.44 6.71
C VAL A 145 24.75 28.55 7.03
#